data_AF-A0A7Z9MI85-F1
#
_entry.id   AF-A0A7Z9MI85-F1
#
_cell.length_a   1.000
_cell.length_b   1.000
_cell.length_c   1.000
_cell.angle_alpha   90.00
_cell.angle_beta   90.00
_cell.angle_gamma   90.00
#
_symmetry.space_group_name_H-M   'P 1'
#
loop_
_entity.id
_entity.type
_entity.pdbx_description
1 polymer ?
#
loop_
_entity_poly.entity_id
_entity_poly.type
_entity_poly.pdbx_seq_one_letter_code
_entity_poly.pdbx_strand_id
1 'polypeptide(L)'
;MRLPWCIQYTNSPMIRFTTCSNNPSAGELINAHLLTRDNQVIQGSLSIDENGVISATATGHTSFALCLLYDAGEAGRLMLQTAILPPRNEPYMLSLELARHRIKSFLDLSENWSLFYLSDDNPAVQRWEESRLIFTKALVSIEPEETGKLARRALELSIDASERLTMAHAHILLHKRYSHKPASAAALGVQVHTSRFDAPLRSMLDKNFKIIKIPMQWSAIEPEEGKYDWEHIDRWVKWAQEHNKHIIGGPLLDFTSENAIPSWVTSWEHDYSVFRDKCYDHIERVIHRYGGAVSFWNLAAGINLNRHVRLAIANMVDLVRMARLLVRQTRKDARIMIELAEPFSEFVSTVPESCNAKVFLARLSQEGVGLDALGLQFLVGGPGGRTTRDLMLMSAKM
;
A
#
# COMPACT_ATOMS: atom_id res chain seq x y z
N MET A 1 10.03 -54.57 -25.19
CA MET A 1 10.37 -54.31 -23.78
C MET A 1 10.72 -52.84 -23.63
N ARG A 2 9.79 -52.03 -23.09
CA ARG A 2 10.03 -50.63 -22.69
C ARG A 2 10.31 -50.61 -21.19
N LEU A 3 11.46 -50.08 -20.79
CA LEU A 3 11.79 -49.75 -19.39
C LEU A 3 11.45 -48.27 -19.13
N PRO A 4 11.21 -47.89 -17.86
CA PRO A 4 10.17 -46.95 -17.49
C PRO A 4 10.67 -45.50 -17.36
N TRP A 5 9.69 -44.61 -17.42
CA TRP A 5 9.79 -43.17 -17.22
C TRP A 5 10.49 -42.82 -15.90
N CYS A 6 11.62 -42.11 -15.99
CA CYS A 6 12.12 -41.29 -14.89
C CYS A 6 11.09 -40.21 -14.58
N ILE A 7 10.39 -40.35 -13.45
CA ILE A 7 9.69 -39.24 -12.83
C ILE A 7 10.79 -38.31 -12.28
N GLN A 8 11.16 -37.30 -13.04
CA GLN A 8 11.92 -36.17 -12.49
C GLN A 8 10.99 -35.44 -11.53
N TYR A 9 11.10 -35.73 -10.24
CA TYR A 9 10.66 -34.80 -9.22
C TYR A 9 11.59 -33.58 -9.30
N THR A 10 11.22 -32.59 -10.12
CA THR A 10 11.80 -31.26 -10.01
C THR A 10 11.34 -30.69 -8.67
N ASN A 11 12.07 -30.98 -7.60
CA ASN A 11 11.88 -30.32 -6.31
C ASN A 11 12.08 -28.83 -6.56
N SER A 12 10.98 -28.08 -6.64
CA SER A 12 11.04 -26.62 -6.67
C SER A 12 11.85 -26.15 -5.46
N PRO A 13 12.77 -25.18 -5.64
CA PRO A 13 13.59 -24.69 -4.54
C PRO A 13 12.68 -24.16 -3.43
N MET A 14 12.76 -24.79 -2.27
CA MET A 14 11.91 -24.54 -1.12
C MET A 14 12.74 -23.95 0.02
N ILE A 15 12.22 -22.88 0.62
CA ILE A 15 12.78 -22.27 1.83
C ILE A 15 11.88 -22.66 3.00
N ARG A 16 12.48 -23.12 4.10
CA ARG A 16 11.76 -23.51 5.31
C ARG A 16 12.15 -22.65 6.49
N PHE A 17 11.20 -22.38 7.38
CA PHE A 17 11.42 -21.60 8.59
C PHE A 17 10.89 -22.31 9.82
N THR A 18 11.69 -22.41 10.88
CA THR A 18 11.22 -22.77 12.20
C THR A 18 10.70 -21.54 12.93
N THR A 19 9.56 -21.71 13.60
CA THR A 19 9.00 -20.72 14.51
C THR A 19 9.42 -21.06 15.94
N CYS A 20 9.62 -20.05 16.78
CA CYS A 20 9.88 -20.29 18.20
C CYS A 20 8.56 -20.59 18.90
N SER A 21 8.51 -21.65 19.71
CA SER A 21 7.32 -22.07 20.49
C SER A 21 6.70 -20.97 21.34
N ASN A 22 7.49 -19.98 21.77
CA ASN A 22 7.05 -18.87 22.60
C ASN A 22 6.46 -17.68 21.80
N ASN A 23 6.29 -17.77 20.48
CA ASN A 23 5.59 -16.72 19.72
C ASN A 23 4.07 -16.97 19.71
N PRO A 24 3.24 -16.02 20.19
CA PRO A 24 1.78 -16.14 20.18
C PRO A 24 1.18 -16.34 18.77
N SER A 25 1.87 -15.93 17.71
CA SER A 25 1.47 -16.09 16.31
C SER A 25 2.32 -17.13 15.56
N ALA A 26 3.04 -18.03 16.25
CA ALA A 26 3.90 -19.06 15.64
C ALA A 26 3.16 -19.98 14.64
N GLY A 27 1.83 -20.07 14.72
CA GLY A 27 0.99 -20.92 13.88
C GLY A 27 0.22 -20.19 12.77
N GLU A 28 0.41 -18.88 12.60
CA GLU A 28 -0.46 -18.06 11.73
C GLU A 28 0.30 -17.50 10.52
N LEU A 29 -0.19 -17.77 9.31
CA LEU A 29 0.28 -17.16 8.06
C LEU A 29 -0.60 -15.96 7.67
N ILE A 30 -0.63 -14.93 8.51
CA ILE A 30 -1.46 -13.75 8.26
C ILE A 30 -0.75 -12.81 7.28
N ASN A 31 -1.41 -12.56 6.13
CA ASN A 31 -0.92 -11.73 5.03
C ASN A 31 0.52 -12.07 4.60
N ALA A 32 0.89 -13.35 4.74
CA ALA A 32 2.20 -13.82 4.40
C ALA A 32 2.39 -13.80 2.87
N HIS A 33 3.52 -13.28 2.41
CA HIS A 33 3.85 -13.17 0.99
C HIS A 33 5.36 -13.14 0.78
N LEU A 34 5.78 -13.31 -0.47
CA LEU A 34 7.19 -13.40 -0.85
C LEU A 34 7.65 -12.13 -1.55
N LEU A 35 8.91 -11.78 -1.36
CA LEU A 35 9.53 -10.57 -1.91
C LEU A 35 10.84 -10.87 -2.63
N THR A 36 11.08 -10.17 -3.74
CA THR A 36 12.39 -10.14 -4.40
C THR A 36 13.37 -9.20 -3.70
N ARG A 37 14.63 -9.21 -4.14
CA ARG A 37 15.68 -8.29 -3.68
C ARG A 37 15.30 -6.81 -3.85
N ASP A 38 14.46 -6.48 -4.83
CA ASP A 38 13.99 -5.12 -5.09
C ASP A 38 12.71 -4.78 -4.32
N ASN A 39 12.35 -5.58 -3.30
CA ASN A 39 11.13 -5.46 -2.50
C ASN A 39 9.83 -5.50 -3.34
N GLN A 40 9.84 -6.26 -4.43
CA GLN A 40 8.64 -6.53 -5.23
C GLN A 40 7.97 -7.82 -4.75
N VAL A 41 6.65 -7.78 -4.59
CA VAL A 41 5.84 -8.95 -4.24
C VAL A 41 5.81 -9.92 -5.42
N ILE A 42 6.04 -11.20 -5.14
CA ILE A 42 6.01 -12.28 -6.12
C ILE A 42 4.99 -13.34 -5.75
N GLN A 43 4.58 -14.10 -6.77
CA GLN A 43 3.71 -15.25 -6.59
C GLN A 43 4.49 -16.44 -6.03
N GLY A 44 3.86 -17.13 -5.08
CA GLY A 44 4.42 -18.29 -4.43
C GLY A 44 3.38 -19.00 -3.57
N SER A 45 3.74 -20.19 -3.09
CA SER A 45 2.94 -20.96 -2.14
C SER A 45 3.58 -20.92 -0.77
N LEU A 46 2.73 -20.79 0.25
CA LEU A 46 3.10 -20.76 1.66
C LEU A 46 2.23 -21.78 2.39
N SER A 47 2.86 -22.62 3.19
CA SER A 47 2.17 -23.59 4.05
C SER A 47 2.87 -23.68 5.40
N ILE A 48 2.14 -24.13 6.40
CA ILE A 48 2.67 -24.47 7.73
C ILE A 48 2.32 -25.92 8.02
N ASP A 49 3.31 -26.70 8.48
CA ASP A 49 3.10 -28.10 8.84
C ASP A 49 2.65 -28.25 10.31
N GLU A 50 2.36 -29.49 10.72
CA GLU A 50 1.92 -29.83 12.09
C GLU A 50 2.98 -29.49 13.16
N ASN A 51 4.25 -29.37 12.76
CA ASN A 51 5.36 -29.01 13.65
C ASN A 51 5.61 -27.49 13.68
N GLY A 52 4.78 -26.69 13.00
CA GLY A 52 4.92 -25.23 12.94
C GLY A 52 6.03 -24.74 12.00
N VAL A 53 6.54 -25.60 11.11
CA VAL A 53 7.54 -25.24 10.10
C VAL A 53 6.84 -24.60 8.91
N ILE A 54 7.20 -23.36 8.61
CA ILE A 54 6.69 -22.63 7.45
C ILE A 54 7.51 -23.05 6.23
N SER A 55 6.83 -23.49 5.16
CA SER A 55 7.44 -23.81 3.87
C SER A 55 7.00 -22.78 2.84
N ALA A 56 7.97 -22.29 2.07
CA ALA A 56 7.78 -21.27 1.05
C ALA A 56 8.39 -21.72 -0.28
N THR A 57 7.62 -21.60 -1.35
CA THR A 57 8.12 -21.79 -2.73
C THR A 57 7.67 -20.62 -3.60
N ALA A 58 8.51 -20.22 -4.55
CA ALA A 58 8.21 -19.14 -5.48
C ALA A 58 8.33 -19.61 -6.93
N THR A 59 7.48 -19.08 -7.80
CA THR A 59 7.54 -19.37 -9.24
C THR A 59 8.63 -18.51 -9.88
N GLY A 60 9.63 -19.14 -10.53
CA GLY A 60 10.67 -18.41 -11.26
C GLY A 60 11.75 -17.74 -10.39
N HIS A 61 11.70 -17.92 -9.06
CA HIS A 61 12.68 -17.36 -8.12
C HIS A 61 13.21 -18.44 -7.18
N THR A 62 14.53 -18.50 -7.02
CA THR A 62 15.18 -19.44 -6.10
C THR A 62 15.46 -18.81 -4.74
N SER A 63 15.73 -17.51 -4.70
CA SER A 63 16.01 -16.76 -3.47
C SER A 63 15.00 -15.63 -3.31
N PHE A 64 14.43 -15.52 -2.11
CA PHE A 64 13.37 -14.56 -1.79
C PHE A 64 13.33 -14.30 -0.28
N ALA A 65 12.65 -13.22 0.11
CA ALA A 65 12.32 -12.96 1.50
C ALA A 65 10.88 -13.40 1.79
N LEU A 66 10.63 -13.84 3.02
CA LEU A 66 9.30 -14.04 3.56
C LEU A 66 8.89 -12.77 4.30
N CYS A 67 7.71 -12.24 4.00
CA CYS A 67 7.08 -11.15 4.74
C CYS A 67 5.79 -11.67 5.36
N LEU A 68 5.55 -11.40 6.64
CA LEU A 68 4.36 -11.87 7.37
C LEU A 68 4.06 -10.98 8.57
N LEU A 69 2.83 -11.05 9.08
CA LEU A 69 2.48 -10.44 10.35
C LEU A 69 3.13 -11.23 11.49
N TYR A 70 3.93 -10.55 12.31
CA TYR A 70 4.70 -11.16 13.38
C TYR A 70 4.47 -10.42 14.69
N ASP A 71 4.29 -11.16 15.79
CA ASP A 71 4.25 -10.60 17.14
C ASP A 71 5.64 -10.14 17.60
N ALA A 72 5.86 -8.83 17.58
CA ALA A 72 7.11 -8.16 17.91
C ALA A 72 7.14 -7.63 19.36
N GLY A 73 6.45 -8.30 20.29
CA GLY A 73 6.49 -7.96 21.71
C GLY A 73 5.77 -6.64 21.99
N GLU A 74 6.42 -5.71 22.70
CA GLU A 74 5.83 -4.42 23.08
C GLU A 74 5.41 -3.56 21.88
N ALA A 75 6.02 -3.76 20.71
CA ALA A 75 5.65 -3.07 19.48
C ALA A 75 4.35 -3.61 18.85
N GLY A 76 3.80 -4.71 19.39
CA GLY A 76 2.61 -5.37 18.89
C GLY A 76 2.86 -6.22 17.66
N ARG A 77 1.79 -6.51 16.91
CA ARG A 77 1.85 -7.31 15.67
C ARG A 77 2.16 -6.40 14.48
N LEU A 78 3.30 -6.63 13.83
CA LEU A 78 3.78 -5.83 12.70
C LEU A 78 4.09 -6.71 11.49
N MET A 79 3.83 -6.21 10.28
CA MET A 79 4.38 -6.84 9.07
C MET A 79 5.91 -6.71 9.09
N LEU A 80 6.60 -7.84 9.13
CA LEU A 80 8.05 -7.91 9.11
C LEU A 80 8.52 -8.81 7.98
N GLN A 81 9.70 -8.52 7.44
CA GLN A 81 10.32 -9.32 6.38
C GLN A 81 11.67 -9.89 6.82
N THR A 82 12.00 -11.06 6.28
CA THR A 82 13.32 -11.68 6.44
C THR A 82 14.33 -11.08 5.48
N ALA A 83 15.60 -11.47 5.61
CA ALA A 83 16.57 -11.26 4.55
C ALA A 83 16.15 -12.03 3.27
N ILE A 84 16.77 -11.71 2.13
CA ILE A 84 16.69 -12.57 0.94
C ILE A 84 17.52 -13.82 1.22
N LEU A 85 16.86 -14.97 1.23
CA LEU A 85 17.49 -16.24 1.62
C LEU A 85 17.56 -17.17 0.40
N PRO A 86 18.66 -17.92 0.24
CA PRO A 86 18.72 -19.03 -0.71
C PRO A 86 18.08 -20.30 -0.14
N PRO A 87 17.70 -21.27 -0.97
CA PRO A 87 17.19 -22.55 -0.50
C PRO A 87 18.33 -23.34 0.15
N ARG A 88 18.03 -24.05 1.24
CA ARG A 88 18.99 -24.95 1.92
C ARG A 88 18.26 -26.11 2.58
N ASN A 89 19.00 -27.15 2.97
CA ASN A 89 18.43 -28.33 3.61
C ASN A 89 17.83 -28.00 4.98
N GLU A 90 18.55 -27.27 5.82
CA GLU A 90 18.08 -26.94 7.18
C GLU A 90 17.13 -25.75 7.18
N PRO A 91 16.01 -25.78 7.94
CA PRO A 91 15.16 -24.61 8.11
C PRO A 91 15.94 -23.40 8.66
N TYR A 92 15.56 -22.19 8.26
CA TYR A 92 16.01 -20.95 8.88
C TYR A 92 15.23 -20.69 10.16
N MET A 93 15.84 -20.06 11.15
CA MET A 93 15.10 -19.57 12.32
C MET A 93 14.43 -18.25 11.97
N LEU A 94 13.10 -18.20 11.99
CA LEU A 94 12.35 -17.03 11.53
C LEU A 94 12.73 -15.76 12.30
N SER A 95 12.73 -15.81 13.63
CA SER A 95 13.08 -14.66 14.48
C SER A 95 14.48 -14.11 14.19
N LEU A 96 15.44 -15.00 13.94
CA LEU A 96 16.82 -14.64 13.63
C LEU A 96 16.89 -13.88 12.30
N GLU A 97 16.20 -14.36 11.27
CA GLU A 97 16.24 -13.73 9.95
C GLU A 97 15.40 -12.44 9.86
N LEU A 98 14.33 -12.32 10.64
CA LEU A 98 13.61 -11.05 10.85
C LEU A 98 14.50 -10.01 11.54
N ALA A 99 15.21 -10.40 12.61
CA ALA A 99 16.15 -9.53 13.31
C ALA A 99 17.30 -9.10 12.39
N ARG A 100 17.92 -10.05 11.67
CA ARG A 100 18.98 -9.78 10.70
C ARG A 100 18.56 -8.71 9.69
N HIS A 101 17.38 -8.89 9.12
CA HIS A 101 16.83 -7.96 8.15
C HIS A 101 16.62 -6.57 8.77
N ARG A 102 15.93 -6.48 9.91
CA ARG A 102 15.64 -5.20 10.57
C ARG A 102 16.90 -4.41 10.92
N ILE A 103 17.92 -5.09 11.47
CA ILE A 103 19.22 -4.49 11.81
C ILE A 103 19.92 -3.94 10.55
N LYS A 104 19.88 -4.69 9.44
CA LYS A 104 20.41 -4.24 8.14
C LYS A 104 19.62 -3.04 7.61
N SER A 105 18.29 -3.08 7.66
CA SER A 105 17.43 -2.00 7.15
C SER A 105 17.68 -0.67 7.84
N PHE A 106 17.99 -0.68 9.14
CA PHE A 106 18.37 0.54 9.85
C PHE A 106 19.59 1.22 9.19
N LEU A 107 20.63 0.46 8.86
CA LEU A 107 21.82 1.00 8.20
C LEU A 107 21.49 1.50 6.79
N ASP A 108 20.82 0.67 5.99
CA ASP A 108 20.45 1.02 4.62
C ASP A 108 19.61 2.31 4.60
N LEU A 109 18.64 2.46 5.50
CA LEU A 109 17.79 3.65 5.57
C LEU A 109 18.49 4.85 6.17
N SER A 110 19.35 4.67 7.17
CA SER A 110 20.18 5.75 7.71
C SER A 110 21.06 6.36 6.62
N GLU A 111 21.67 5.51 5.77
CA GLU A 111 22.44 5.97 4.62
C GLU A 111 21.55 6.68 3.59
N ASN A 112 20.46 6.04 3.16
CA ASN A 112 19.54 6.60 2.16
C ASN A 112 18.90 7.93 2.61
N TRP A 113 18.67 8.12 3.91
CA TRP A 113 18.14 9.34 4.50
C TRP A 113 19.23 10.36 4.88
N SER A 114 20.50 10.08 4.56
CA SER A 114 21.65 10.93 4.89
C SER A 114 21.80 11.20 6.40
N LEU A 115 21.43 10.22 7.22
CA LEU A 115 21.53 10.21 8.69
C LEU A 115 22.70 9.36 9.21
N PHE A 116 23.62 8.95 8.33
CA PHE A 116 24.79 8.14 8.72
C PHE A 116 25.83 8.91 9.57
N TYR A 117 25.68 10.23 9.72
CA TYR A 117 26.50 11.08 10.59
C TYR A 117 25.91 11.29 11.99
N LEU A 118 24.84 10.56 12.36
CA LEU A 118 24.31 10.64 13.72
C LEU A 118 25.41 10.23 14.73
N SER A 119 25.54 11.01 15.80
CA SER A 119 26.51 10.71 16.86
C SER A 119 26.17 9.41 17.59
N ASP A 120 27.17 8.82 18.22
CA ASP A 120 26.99 7.63 19.08
C ASP A 120 26.05 7.89 20.27
N ASP A 121 25.89 9.16 20.65
CA ASP A 121 24.92 9.61 21.67
C ASP A 121 23.47 9.66 21.16
N ASN A 122 23.24 9.49 19.85
CA ASN A 122 21.90 9.50 19.30
C ASN A 122 21.11 8.27 19.81
N PRO A 123 19.89 8.46 20.37
CA PRO A 123 19.11 7.35 20.93
C PRO A 123 18.79 6.22 19.93
N ALA A 124 18.67 6.53 18.63
CA ALA A 124 18.44 5.53 17.60
C ALA A 124 19.70 4.66 17.39
N VAL A 125 20.88 5.28 17.36
CA VAL A 125 22.17 4.60 17.18
C VAL A 125 22.49 3.71 18.39
N GLN A 126 22.27 4.21 19.61
CA GLN A 126 22.47 3.43 20.84
C GLN A 126 21.60 2.17 20.87
N ARG A 127 20.31 2.29 20.52
CA ARG A 127 19.40 1.14 20.48
C ARG A 127 19.74 0.15 19.37
N TRP A 128 20.18 0.65 18.22
CA TRP A 128 20.65 -0.19 17.13
C TRP A 128 21.92 -0.96 17.53
N GLU A 129 22.87 -0.32 18.21
CA GLU A 129 24.10 -0.96 18.66
C GLU A 129 23.81 -2.02 19.74
N GLU A 130 22.92 -1.73 20.69
CA GLU A 130 22.44 -2.71 21.67
C GLU A 130 21.82 -3.93 20.97
N SER A 131 20.95 -3.69 19.99
CA SER A 131 20.37 -4.75 19.16
C SER A 131 21.43 -5.57 18.45
N ARG A 132 22.45 -4.92 17.85
CA ARG A 132 23.53 -5.58 17.11
C ARG A 132 24.33 -6.51 18.03
N LEU A 133 24.67 -6.05 19.24
CA LEU A 133 25.39 -6.84 20.23
C LEU A 133 24.60 -8.07 20.68
N ILE A 134 23.30 -7.93 20.94
CA ILE A 134 22.43 -9.07 21.29
C ILE A 134 22.30 -10.03 20.09
N PHE A 135 22.16 -9.51 18.88
CA PHE A 135 22.10 -10.34 17.68
C PHE A 135 23.40 -11.12 17.46
N THR A 136 24.57 -10.53 17.72
CA THR A 136 25.85 -11.24 17.67
C THR A 136 25.89 -12.40 18.66
N LYS A 137 25.36 -12.21 19.89
CA LYS A 137 25.22 -13.31 20.86
C LYS A 137 24.31 -14.42 20.34
N ALA A 138 23.21 -14.07 19.66
CA ALA A 138 22.32 -15.05 19.05
C ALA A 138 23.03 -15.89 17.97
N LEU A 139 23.86 -15.27 17.13
CA LEU A 139 24.57 -15.95 16.04
C LEU A 139 25.59 -16.99 16.52
N VAL A 140 26.15 -16.82 17.72
CA VAL A 140 27.16 -17.73 18.29
C VAL A 140 26.58 -18.71 19.32
N SER A 141 25.30 -18.59 19.64
CA SER A 141 24.60 -19.49 20.55
C SER A 141 24.39 -20.86 19.89
N ILE A 142 24.68 -21.92 20.64
CA ILE A 142 24.54 -23.31 20.20
C ILE A 142 23.18 -23.92 20.58
N GLU A 143 22.46 -23.30 21.51
CA GLU A 143 21.16 -23.77 21.97
C GLU A 143 20.03 -23.07 21.20
N PRO A 144 19.17 -23.80 20.45
CA PRO A 144 18.14 -23.19 19.61
C PRO A 144 17.14 -22.31 20.37
N GLU A 145 16.79 -22.67 21.61
CA GLU A 145 15.86 -21.90 22.43
C GLU A 145 16.46 -20.54 22.83
N GLU A 146 17.70 -20.53 23.32
CA GLU A 146 18.42 -19.30 23.66
C GLU A 146 18.70 -18.43 22.43
N THR A 147 19.06 -19.04 21.29
CA THR A 147 19.18 -18.33 20.02
C THR A 147 17.87 -17.63 19.65
N GLY A 148 16.73 -18.31 19.81
CA GLY A 148 15.40 -17.75 19.57
C GLY A 148 15.06 -16.58 20.48
N LYS A 149 15.35 -16.69 21.79
CA LYS A 149 15.14 -15.62 22.78
C LYS A 149 15.98 -14.38 22.46
N LEU A 150 17.28 -14.57 22.20
CA LEU A 150 18.20 -13.48 21.85
C LEU A 150 17.80 -12.82 20.52
N ALA A 151 17.42 -13.60 19.51
CA ALA A 151 16.96 -13.08 18.22
C ALA A 151 15.71 -12.22 18.35
N ARG A 152 14.71 -12.65 19.13
CA ARG A 152 13.51 -11.85 19.42
C ARG A 152 13.86 -10.55 20.13
N ARG A 153 14.74 -10.60 21.13
CA ARG A 153 15.17 -9.41 21.86
C ARG A 153 15.90 -8.41 20.95
N ALA A 154 16.76 -8.90 20.07
CA ALA A 154 17.40 -8.06 19.06
C ALA A 154 16.38 -7.46 18.09
N LEU A 155 15.37 -8.23 17.66
CA LEU A 155 14.30 -7.72 16.80
C LEU A 155 13.53 -6.57 17.47
N GLU A 156 13.13 -6.72 18.73
CA GLU A 156 12.43 -5.66 19.48
C GLU A 156 13.27 -4.37 19.58
N LEU A 157 14.55 -4.49 19.95
CA LEU A 157 15.45 -3.34 20.05
C LEU A 157 15.71 -2.66 18.70
N SER A 158 15.86 -3.45 17.63
CA SER A 158 16.06 -2.88 16.29
C SER A 158 14.79 -2.22 15.73
N ILE A 159 13.59 -2.67 16.12
CA ILE A 159 12.34 -1.96 15.81
C ILE A 159 12.31 -0.60 16.53
N ASP A 160 12.55 -0.56 17.84
CA ASP A 160 12.66 0.69 18.61
C ASP A 160 13.70 1.65 18.02
N ALA A 161 14.87 1.13 17.65
CA ALA A 161 15.90 1.91 16.96
C ALA A 161 15.38 2.52 15.64
N SER A 162 14.69 1.72 14.82
CA SER A 162 14.17 2.19 13.53
C SER A 162 13.03 3.20 13.64
N GLU A 163 12.18 3.08 14.66
CA GLU A 163 11.14 4.08 14.99
C GLU A 163 11.80 5.42 15.34
N ARG A 164 12.82 5.41 16.21
CA ARG A 164 13.57 6.61 16.59
C ARG A 164 14.28 7.26 15.41
N LEU A 165 14.91 6.47 14.54
CA LEU A 165 15.56 6.97 13.34
C LEU A 165 14.55 7.66 12.41
N THR A 166 13.39 7.03 12.21
CA THR A 166 12.31 7.57 11.37
C THR A 166 11.77 8.87 11.93
N MET A 167 11.57 8.95 13.25
CA MET A 167 11.15 10.20 13.91
C MET A 167 12.19 11.31 13.75
N ALA A 168 13.48 11.01 13.91
CA ALA A 168 14.55 11.98 13.68
C ALA A 168 14.54 12.50 12.23
N HIS A 169 14.38 11.59 11.26
CA HIS A 169 14.25 11.95 9.85
C HIS A 169 13.05 12.87 9.58
N ALA A 170 11.87 12.51 10.11
CA ALA A 170 10.65 13.30 9.97
C ALA A 170 10.81 14.71 10.57
N HIS A 171 11.43 14.83 11.74
CA HIS A 171 11.71 16.12 12.37
C HIS A 171 12.58 17.02 11.49
N ILE A 172 13.64 16.49 10.90
CA ILE A 172 14.52 17.24 9.99
C ILE A 172 13.75 17.74 8.77
N LEU A 173 12.96 16.87 8.14
CA LEU A 173 12.17 17.23 6.95
C LEU A 173 11.09 18.26 7.26
N LEU A 174 10.37 18.11 8.37
CA LEU A 174 9.34 19.05 8.80
C LEU A 174 9.94 20.41 9.16
N HIS A 175 11.05 20.43 9.90
CA HIS A 175 11.76 21.67 10.23
C HIS A 175 12.25 22.38 8.97
N LYS A 176 12.87 21.66 8.02
CA LYS A 176 13.31 22.23 6.74
C LYS A 176 12.14 22.75 5.91
N ARG A 177 11.01 22.02 5.86
CA ARG A 177 9.83 22.40 5.09
C ARG A 177 9.14 23.64 5.66
N TYR A 178 9.09 23.77 6.98
CA TYR A 178 8.34 24.83 7.66
C TYR A 178 9.22 25.89 8.33
N SER A 179 10.54 25.90 8.08
CA SER A 179 11.48 26.87 8.66
C SER A 179 11.14 28.31 8.28
N HIS A 180 10.69 28.54 7.05
CA HIS A 180 10.41 29.88 6.52
C HIS A 180 8.92 30.20 6.40
N LYS A 181 8.07 29.18 6.25
CA LYS A 181 6.63 29.36 6.07
C LYS A 181 5.88 28.27 6.81
N PRO A 182 4.91 28.60 7.68
CA PRO A 182 4.09 27.60 8.35
C PRO A 182 3.24 26.81 7.34
N ALA A 183 2.74 25.66 7.78
CA ALA A 183 1.81 24.87 6.98
C ALA A 183 0.59 25.72 6.57
N SER A 184 0.24 25.67 5.29
CA SER A 184 -0.99 26.30 4.79
C SER A 184 -2.21 25.61 5.40
N ALA A 185 -3.32 26.33 5.55
CA ALA A 185 -4.62 25.72 5.88
C ALA A 185 -5.09 24.70 4.82
N ALA A 186 -4.46 24.70 3.63
CA ALA A 186 -4.64 23.71 2.58
C ALA A 186 -3.71 22.48 2.72
N ALA A 187 -2.92 22.36 3.78
CA ALA A 187 -2.08 21.19 4.04
C ALA A 187 -2.90 19.98 4.53
N LEU A 188 -4.06 20.24 5.14
CA LEU A 188 -4.99 19.23 5.63
C LEU A 188 -6.35 19.40 4.97
N GLY A 189 -6.88 18.30 4.46
CA GLY A 189 -8.21 18.19 3.89
C GLY A 189 -8.98 17.04 4.50
N VAL A 190 -10.28 17.00 4.23
CA VAL A 190 -11.18 15.97 4.76
C VAL A 190 -12.12 15.50 3.67
N GLN A 191 -12.37 14.19 3.64
CA GLN A 191 -13.40 13.61 2.79
C GLN A 191 -14.74 13.59 3.54
N VAL A 192 -15.79 14.10 2.92
CA VAL A 192 -17.14 14.05 3.49
C VAL A 192 -17.84 12.74 3.13
N HIS A 193 -18.78 12.32 3.98
CA HIS A 193 -19.74 11.29 3.63
C HIS A 193 -20.95 11.96 2.98
N THR A 194 -21.25 11.65 1.72
CA THR A 194 -22.24 12.37 0.91
C THR A 194 -23.67 12.29 1.48
N SER A 195 -24.01 11.18 2.15
CA SER A 195 -25.34 11.01 2.77
C SER A 195 -25.54 11.79 4.08
N ARG A 196 -24.47 12.29 4.72
CA ARG A 196 -24.58 13.08 5.96
C ARG A 196 -24.47 14.56 5.62
N PHE A 197 -25.42 15.38 6.11
CA PHE A 197 -25.43 16.83 5.85
C PHE A 197 -25.93 17.64 7.05
N ASP A 198 -25.72 17.14 8.26
CA ASP A 198 -26.17 17.79 9.48
C ASP A 198 -25.40 19.09 9.80
N ALA A 199 -26.04 20.01 10.54
CA ALA A 199 -25.45 21.30 10.87
C ALA A 199 -24.17 21.20 11.74
N PRO A 200 -24.09 20.31 12.75
CA PRO A 200 -22.86 20.11 13.53
C PRO A 200 -21.66 19.72 12.65
N LEU A 201 -21.84 18.76 11.73
CA LEU A 201 -20.80 18.37 10.78
C LEU A 201 -20.34 19.55 9.94
N ARG A 202 -21.27 20.29 9.33
CA ARG A 202 -20.96 21.46 8.49
C ARG A 202 -20.21 22.55 9.27
N SER A 203 -20.62 22.84 10.51
CA SER A 203 -19.92 23.82 11.35
C SER A 203 -18.49 23.41 11.68
N MET A 204 -18.28 22.12 11.96
CA MET A 204 -16.93 21.57 12.22
C MET A 204 -16.06 21.66 10.96
N LEU A 205 -16.59 21.26 9.81
CA LEU A 205 -15.87 21.30 8.54
C LEU A 205 -15.51 22.74 8.15
N ASP A 206 -16.44 23.68 8.35
CA ASP A 206 -16.23 25.06 7.98
C ASP A 206 -15.07 25.72 8.75
N LYS A 207 -15.03 25.47 10.06
CA LYS A 207 -14.01 26.03 10.96
C LYS A 207 -12.63 25.44 10.73
N ASN A 208 -12.54 24.14 10.46
CA ASN A 208 -11.27 23.41 10.56
C ASN A 208 -10.62 23.09 9.21
N PHE A 209 -11.38 23.06 8.11
CA PHE A 209 -10.87 22.57 6.82
C PHE A 209 -11.10 23.58 5.68
N LYS A 210 -10.07 23.74 4.83
CA LYS A 210 -10.14 24.51 3.58
C LYS A 210 -10.26 23.62 2.35
N ILE A 211 -9.76 22.39 2.41
CA ILE A 211 -9.92 21.40 1.35
C ILE A 211 -10.97 20.38 1.76
N ILE A 212 -11.96 20.17 0.90
CA ILE A 212 -12.98 19.15 1.05
C ILE A 212 -12.92 18.22 -0.17
N LYS A 213 -12.79 16.92 0.10
CA LYS A 213 -12.96 15.89 -0.93
C LYS A 213 -14.41 15.41 -0.94
N ILE A 214 -15.05 15.48 -2.10
CA ILE A 214 -16.43 15.04 -2.30
C ILE A 214 -16.38 13.75 -3.12
N PRO A 215 -16.64 12.57 -2.51
CA PRO A 215 -16.65 11.31 -3.24
C PRO A 215 -17.83 11.28 -4.23
N MET A 216 -17.55 10.87 -5.46
CA MET A 216 -18.52 10.83 -6.56
C MET A 216 -18.69 9.39 -7.06
N GLN A 217 -19.08 8.50 -6.14
CA GLN A 217 -19.26 7.08 -6.44
C GLN A 217 -20.33 6.89 -7.52
N TRP A 218 -19.97 6.24 -8.63
CA TRP A 218 -20.86 6.08 -9.80
C TRP A 218 -22.16 5.37 -9.43
N SER A 219 -22.11 4.27 -8.68
CA SER A 219 -23.34 3.55 -8.27
C SER A 219 -24.30 4.34 -7.37
N ALA A 220 -23.83 5.38 -6.69
CA ALA A 220 -24.70 6.31 -5.97
C ALA A 220 -25.31 7.37 -6.90
N ILE A 221 -24.55 7.77 -7.92
CA ILE A 221 -24.97 8.78 -8.92
C ILE A 221 -25.95 8.20 -9.92
N GLU A 222 -25.73 6.97 -10.39
CA GLU A 222 -26.53 6.29 -11.41
C GLU A 222 -26.74 4.82 -11.01
N PRO A 223 -27.63 4.56 -10.02
CA PRO A 223 -27.87 3.20 -9.54
C PRO A 223 -28.38 2.26 -10.65
N GLU A 224 -29.21 2.80 -11.56
CA GLU A 224 -29.70 2.13 -12.75
C GLU A 224 -29.41 3.00 -13.98
N GLU A 225 -29.19 2.38 -15.14
CA GLU A 225 -28.87 3.09 -16.38
C GLU A 225 -29.89 4.21 -16.67
N GLY A 226 -29.41 5.45 -16.76
CA GLY A 226 -30.22 6.63 -17.03
C GLY A 226 -31.01 7.19 -15.84
N LYS A 227 -31.00 6.53 -14.67
CA LYS A 227 -31.63 7.05 -13.44
C LYS A 227 -30.59 7.69 -12.54
N TYR A 228 -30.57 9.03 -12.51
CA TYR A 228 -29.58 9.78 -11.76
C TYR A 228 -30.09 10.31 -10.42
N ASP A 229 -29.26 10.18 -9.39
CA ASP A 229 -29.38 10.89 -8.11
C ASP A 229 -28.19 11.83 -7.90
N TRP A 230 -28.44 13.12 -8.08
CA TRP A 230 -27.45 14.18 -7.87
C TRP A 230 -27.60 14.89 -6.53
N GLU A 231 -28.68 14.64 -5.78
CA GLU A 231 -29.10 15.49 -4.65
C GLU A 231 -28.00 15.63 -3.61
N HIS A 232 -27.37 14.51 -3.26
CA HIS A 232 -26.35 14.46 -2.22
C HIS A 232 -25.09 15.23 -2.60
N ILE A 233 -24.64 15.08 -3.85
CA ILE A 233 -23.42 15.73 -4.34
C ILE A 233 -23.68 17.23 -4.58
N ASP A 234 -24.81 17.58 -5.18
CA ASP A 234 -25.21 18.97 -5.43
C ASP A 234 -25.19 19.80 -4.14
N ARG A 235 -25.75 19.27 -3.05
CA ARG A 235 -25.78 19.96 -1.75
C ARG A 235 -24.36 20.22 -1.22
N TRP A 236 -23.47 19.24 -1.34
CA TRP A 236 -22.09 19.39 -0.89
C TRP A 236 -21.27 20.34 -1.76
N VAL A 237 -21.43 20.28 -3.08
CA VAL A 237 -20.75 21.18 -4.02
C VAL A 237 -21.22 22.62 -3.78
N LYS A 238 -22.53 22.85 -3.67
CA LYS A 238 -23.10 24.17 -3.38
C LYS A 238 -22.58 24.72 -2.04
N TRP A 239 -22.63 23.91 -0.98
CA TRP A 239 -22.12 24.32 0.33
C TRP A 239 -20.63 24.68 0.30
N ALA A 240 -19.82 23.86 -0.39
CA ALA A 240 -18.39 24.10 -0.52
C ALA A 240 -18.10 25.41 -1.27
N GLN A 241 -18.86 25.73 -2.32
CA GLN A 241 -18.75 27.01 -3.03
C GLN A 241 -19.15 28.20 -2.14
N GLU A 242 -20.29 28.11 -1.44
CA GLU A 242 -20.78 29.17 -0.54
C GLU A 242 -19.78 29.47 0.59
N HIS A 243 -19.05 28.46 1.07
CA HIS A 243 -18.07 28.58 2.16
C HIS A 243 -16.62 28.72 1.66
N ASN A 244 -16.42 28.98 0.36
CA ASN A 244 -15.12 29.18 -0.27
C ASN A 244 -14.12 28.04 0.03
N LYS A 245 -14.58 26.80 -0.06
CA LYS A 245 -13.74 25.59 0.10
C LYS A 245 -13.13 25.20 -1.24
N HIS A 246 -11.91 24.66 -1.20
CA HIS A 246 -11.30 24.00 -2.34
C HIS A 246 -11.84 22.57 -2.45
N ILE A 247 -12.43 22.24 -3.60
CA ILE A 247 -13.06 20.95 -3.83
C ILE A 247 -12.09 20.02 -4.57
N ILE A 248 -11.90 18.81 -4.02
CA ILE A 248 -11.38 17.66 -4.77
C ILE A 248 -12.59 16.79 -5.12
N GLY A 249 -12.92 16.68 -6.40
CA GLY A 249 -14.02 15.84 -6.89
C GLY A 249 -13.51 14.46 -7.28
N GLY A 250 -14.29 13.42 -6.98
CA GLY A 250 -14.00 12.05 -7.37
C GLY A 250 -13.65 11.12 -6.19
N PRO A 251 -13.18 9.89 -6.44
CA PRO A 251 -12.81 9.35 -7.76
C PRO A 251 -13.98 9.36 -8.74
N LEU A 252 -13.70 9.61 -10.02
CA LEU A 252 -14.69 9.47 -11.09
C LEU A 252 -14.97 7.99 -11.40
N LEU A 253 -13.92 7.15 -11.32
CA LEU A 253 -14.02 5.70 -11.42
C LEU A 253 -13.38 5.06 -10.18
N ASP A 254 -14.19 4.43 -9.32
CA ASP A 254 -13.68 3.80 -8.11
C ASP A 254 -13.63 2.28 -8.27
N PHE A 255 -12.42 1.72 -8.22
CA PHE A 255 -12.13 0.28 -8.31
C PHE A 255 -11.75 -0.32 -6.94
N THR A 256 -11.84 0.46 -5.85
CA THR A 256 -11.49 -0.01 -4.50
C THR A 256 -12.60 -0.87 -3.89
N SER A 257 -13.85 -0.62 -4.26
CA SER A 257 -15.04 -1.22 -3.66
C SER A 257 -15.88 -1.95 -4.71
N GLU A 258 -16.44 -3.11 -4.35
CA GLU A 258 -17.12 -4.04 -5.26
C GLU A 258 -18.28 -3.39 -6.02
N ASN A 259 -19.10 -2.62 -5.32
CA ASN A 259 -20.30 -2.00 -5.87
C ASN A 259 -20.11 -0.53 -6.20
N ALA A 260 -18.88 -0.03 -6.38
CA ALA A 260 -18.67 1.39 -6.67
C ALA A 260 -18.95 1.74 -8.14
N ILE A 261 -18.68 0.80 -9.05
CA ILE A 261 -19.15 0.83 -10.44
C ILE A 261 -20.49 0.05 -10.48
N PRO A 262 -21.57 0.59 -11.07
CA PRO A 262 -22.86 -0.08 -11.13
C PRO A 262 -22.80 -1.44 -11.83
N SER A 263 -23.64 -2.39 -11.38
CA SER A 263 -23.68 -3.75 -11.94
C SER A 263 -24.04 -3.80 -13.43
N TRP A 264 -24.87 -2.86 -13.90
CA TRP A 264 -25.25 -2.72 -15.32
C TRP A 264 -24.07 -2.28 -16.21
N VAL A 265 -22.99 -1.76 -15.62
CA VAL A 265 -21.73 -1.44 -16.30
C VAL A 265 -20.75 -2.59 -16.18
N THR A 266 -20.57 -3.14 -14.96
CA THR A 266 -19.60 -4.23 -14.73
C THR A 266 -19.94 -5.50 -15.49
N SER A 267 -21.21 -5.72 -15.87
CA SER A 267 -21.61 -6.79 -16.78
C SER A 267 -20.91 -6.76 -18.14
N TRP A 268 -20.34 -5.62 -18.53
CA TRP A 268 -19.59 -5.43 -19.77
C TRP A 268 -18.06 -5.53 -19.58
N GLU A 269 -17.54 -5.99 -18.43
CA GLU A 269 -16.09 -6.03 -18.19
C GLU A 269 -15.29 -6.84 -19.22
N HIS A 270 -15.93 -7.84 -19.84
CA HIS A 270 -15.32 -8.66 -20.90
C HIS A 270 -15.34 -7.99 -22.29
N ASP A 271 -16.16 -6.94 -22.48
CA ASP A 271 -16.17 -6.11 -23.68
C ASP A 271 -15.64 -4.71 -23.33
N TYR A 272 -14.32 -4.56 -23.45
CA TYR A 272 -13.66 -3.32 -23.09
C TYR A 272 -14.16 -2.12 -23.89
N SER A 273 -14.57 -2.29 -25.16
CA SER A 273 -15.06 -1.17 -25.97
C SER A 273 -16.33 -0.60 -25.36
N VAL A 274 -17.30 -1.47 -25.07
CA VAL A 274 -18.57 -1.05 -24.45
C VAL A 274 -18.36 -0.52 -23.05
N PHE A 275 -17.53 -1.19 -22.23
CA PHE A 275 -17.20 -0.72 -20.88
C PHE A 275 -16.58 0.67 -20.88
N ARG A 276 -15.63 0.92 -21.80
CA ARG A 276 -14.96 2.21 -21.96
C ARG A 276 -15.94 3.30 -22.38
N ASP A 277 -16.87 3.02 -23.28
CA ASP A 277 -17.88 3.98 -23.73
C ASP A 277 -18.82 4.36 -22.58
N LYS A 278 -19.25 3.40 -21.76
CA LYS A 278 -20.03 3.70 -20.55
C LYS A 278 -19.25 4.55 -19.55
N CYS A 279 -17.96 4.27 -19.36
CA CYS A 279 -17.10 5.09 -18.49
C CYS A 279 -16.97 6.52 -19.04
N TYR A 280 -16.80 6.67 -20.36
CA TYR A 280 -16.74 7.97 -21.03
C TYR A 280 -18.00 8.77 -20.76
N ASP A 281 -19.18 8.19 -21.01
CA ASP A 281 -20.48 8.84 -20.82
C ASP A 281 -20.66 9.32 -19.38
N HIS A 282 -20.33 8.47 -18.40
CA HIS A 282 -20.43 8.83 -16.99
C HIS A 282 -19.50 10.00 -16.63
N ILE A 283 -18.23 9.89 -17.01
CA ILE A 283 -17.21 10.90 -16.72
C ILE A 283 -17.61 12.24 -17.36
N GLU A 284 -18.04 12.23 -18.62
CA GLU A 284 -18.49 13.42 -19.34
C GLU A 284 -19.66 14.10 -18.63
N ARG A 285 -20.67 13.34 -18.18
CA ARG A 285 -21.82 13.89 -17.44
C ARG A 285 -21.40 14.54 -16.12
N VAL A 286 -20.55 13.88 -15.34
CA VAL A 286 -20.06 14.41 -14.05
C VAL A 286 -19.26 15.68 -14.25
N ILE A 287 -18.35 15.69 -15.23
CA ILE A 287 -17.52 16.87 -15.54
C ILE A 287 -18.37 18.01 -16.09
N HIS A 288 -19.34 17.73 -16.97
CA HIS A 288 -20.25 18.75 -17.49
C HIS A 288 -21.04 19.43 -16.37
N ARG A 289 -21.49 18.64 -15.38
CA ARG A 289 -22.27 19.17 -14.24
C ARG A 289 -21.42 19.98 -13.25
N TYR A 290 -20.23 19.49 -12.89
CA TYR A 290 -19.46 20.05 -11.77
C TYR A 290 -18.14 20.73 -12.15
N GLY A 291 -17.73 20.70 -13.43
CA GLY A 291 -16.45 21.24 -13.90
C GLY A 291 -16.25 22.74 -13.65
N GLY A 292 -17.35 23.51 -13.53
CA GLY A 292 -17.29 24.91 -13.14
C GLY A 292 -16.88 25.11 -11.66
N ALA A 293 -17.33 24.22 -10.77
CA ALA A 293 -17.08 24.29 -9.33
C ALA A 293 -15.78 23.59 -8.91
N VAL A 294 -15.42 22.51 -9.60
CA VAL A 294 -14.31 21.63 -9.22
C VAL A 294 -13.11 21.86 -10.14
N SER A 295 -11.98 22.24 -9.56
CA SER A 295 -10.72 22.48 -10.27
C SER A 295 -9.66 21.41 -9.98
N PHE A 296 -9.94 20.42 -9.14
CA PHE A 296 -9.05 19.31 -8.84
C PHE A 296 -9.83 17.99 -8.87
N TRP A 297 -9.48 17.11 -9.80
CA TRP A 297 -10.17 15.86 -10.06
C TRP A 297 -9.31 14.66 -9.74
N ASN A 298 -9.90 13.73 -8.98
CA ASN A 298 -9.41 12.37 -8.87
C ASN A 298 -10.09 11.52 -9.95
N LEU A 299 -9.34 11.06 -10.95
CA LEU A 299 -9.90 10.31 -12.07
C LEU A 299 -10.29 8.89 -11.68
N ALA A 300 -9.40 8.22 -10.94
CA ALA A 300 -9.59 6.83 -10.59
C ALA A 300 -8.98 6.51 -9.23
N ALA A 301 -9.65 5.66 -8.46
CA ALA A 301 -9.12 5.10 -7.22
C ALA A 301 -8.96 3.58 -7.34
N GLY A 302 -7.81 3.04 -6.90
CA GLY A 302 -7.61 1.60 -6.73
C GLY A 302 -7.57 0.77 -8.03
N ILE A 303 -7.44 1.39 -9.20
CA ILE A 303 -7.41 0.68 -10.49
C ILE A 303 -6.29 -0.38 -10.55
N ASN A 304 -5.20 -0.18 -9.80
CA ASN A 304 -4.08 -1.11 -9.68
C ASN A 304 -4.44 -2.45 -9.01
N LEU A 305 -5.49 -2.47 -8.17
CA LEU A 305 -5.92 -3.67 -7.46
C LEU A 305 -6.50 -4.70 -8.41
N ASN A 306 -7.13 -4.25 -9.50
CA ASN A 306 -7.74 -5.07 -10.53
C ASN A 306 -8.73 -6.12 -10.00
N ARG A 307 -9.43 -5.89 -8.86
CA ARG A 307 -10.21 -6.94 -8.14
C ARG A 307 -11.64 -7.12 -8.62
N HIS A 308 -12.35 -6.01 -8.82
CA HIS A 308 -13.80 -6.00 -9.04
C HIS A 308 -14.19 -5.87 -10.50
N VAL A 309 -13.32 -5.24 -11.31
CA VAL A 309 -13.40 -5.18 -12.76
C VAL A 309 -12.05 -5.62 -13.29
N ARG A 310 -12.01 -6.73 -14.05
CA ARG A 310 -10.75 -7.30 -14.54
C ARG A 310 -10.34 -6.65 -15.87
N LEU A 311 -9.28 -5.84 -15.82
CA LEU A 311 -8.76 -5.12 -16.97
C LEU A 311 -7.32 -5.53 -17.27
N ALA A 312 -6.99 -5.59 -18.56
CA ALA A 312 -5.59 -5.61 -18.97
C ALA A 312 -4.92 -4.27 -18.62
N ILE A 313 -3.60 -4.28 -18.37
CA ILE A 313 -2.86 -3.06 -18.02
C ILE A 313 -3.01 -1.96 -19.09
N ALA A 314 -3.02 -2.34 -20.37
CA ALA A 314 -3.23 -1.40 -21.47
C ALA A 314 -4.59 -0.68 -21.39
N ASN A 315 -5.63 -1.41 -20.99
CA ASN A 315 -7.00 -0.88 -20.81
C ASN A 315 -7.06 0.05 -19.58
N MET A 316 -6.36 -0.28 -18.49
CA MET A 316 -6.26 0.62 -17.33
C MET A 316 -5.63 1.97 -17.70
N VAL A 317 -4.52 1.93 -18.46
CA VAL A 317 -3.84 3.14 -18.94
C VAL A 317 -4.75 3.95 -19.86
N ASP A 318 -5.46 3.27 -20.77
CA ASP A 318 -6.38 3.92 -21.69
C ASP A 318 -7.56 4.59 -20.97
N LEU A 319 -8.15 3.99 -19.93
CA LEU A 319 -9.18 4.64 -19.11
C LEU A 319 -8.68 5.90 -18.42
N VAL A 320 -7.49 5.86 -17.80
CA VAL A 320 -6.90 7.04 -17.15
C VAL A 320 -6.62 8.14 -18.20
N ARG A 321 -6.12 7.75 -19.37
CA ARG A 321 -5.87 8.68 -20.49
C ARG A 321 -7.17 9.31 -20.99
N MET A 322 -8.22 8.52 -21.18
CA MET A 322 -9.54 8.98 -21.62
C MET A 322 -10.15 9.95 -20.61
N ALA A 323 -10.20 9.58 -19.33
CA ALA A 323 -10.74 10.43 -18.28
C ALA A 323 -9.97 11.76 -18.15
N ARG A 324 -8.64 11.71 -18.29
CA ARG A 324 -7.79 12.90 -18.31
C ARG A 324 -8.13 13.83 -19.48
N LEU A 325 -8.31 13.28 -20.68
CA LEU A 325 -8.64 14.07 -21.87
C LEU A 325 -9.98 14.80 -21.68
N LEU A 326 -11.00 14.09 -21.18
CA LEU A 326 -12.32 14.68 -20.87
C LEU A 326 -12.20 15.85 -19.89
N VAL A 327 -11.50 15.68 -18.76
CA VAL A 327 -11.31 16.77 -17.78
C VAL A 327 -10.63 17.98 -18.42
N ARG A 328 -9.57 17.76 -19.21
CA ARG A 328 -8.82 18.86 -19.85
C ARG A 328 -9.57 19.54 -20.99
N GLN A 329 -10.47 18.84 -21.67
CA GLN A 329 -11.34 19.42 -22.70
C GLN A 329 -12.33 20.41 -22.10
N THR A 330 -12.96 20.06 -20.97
CA THR A 330 -13.87 20.98 -20.28
C THR A 330 -13.13 22.09 -19.55
N ARG A 331 -12.01 21.78 -18.89
CA ARG A 331 -11.27 22.74 -18.08
C ARG A 331 -9.75 22.55 -18.18
N LYS A 332 -9.10 23.41 -18.97
CA LYS A 332 -7.66 23.33 -19.24
C LYS A 332 -6.77 23.48 -18.00
N ASP A 333 -7.18 24.29 -17.03
CA ASP A 333 -6.45 24.57 -15.77
C ASP A 333 -6.73 23.55 -14.66
N ALA A 334 -7.62 22.58 -14.89
CA ALA A 334 -7.96 21.57 -13.87
C ALA A 334 -6.73 20.72 -13.51
N ARG A 335 -6.50 20.56 -12.20
CA ARG A 335 -5.53 19.59 -11.68
C ARG A 335 -6.13 18.20 -11.68
N ILE A 336 -5.29 17.22 -11.92
CA ILE A 336 -5.67 15.82 -12.15
C ILE A 336 -4.80 14.91 -11.28
N MET A 337 -5.44 13.98 -10.58
CA MET A 337 -4.78 12.92 -9.84
C MET A 337 -5.42 11.56 -10.09
N ILE A 338 -4.70 10.52 -9.68
CA ILE A 338 -5.28 9.20 -9.38
C ILE A 338 -4.93 8.83 -7.94
N GLU A 339 -5.72 7.97 -7.33
CA GLU A 339 -5.45 7.38 -6.03
C GLU A 339 -5.09 5.90 -6.18
N LEU A 340 -3.90 5.51 -5.69
CA LEU A 340 -3.53 4.10 -5.60
C LEU A 340 -3.85 3.56 -4.21
N ALA A 341 -4.40 2.34 -4.19
CA ALA A 341 -4.70 1.63 -2.96
C ALA A 341 -3.69 0.50 -2.72
N GLU A 342 -3.51 0.13 -1.45
CA GLU A 342 -2.60 -0.93 -1.00
C GLU A 342 -1.16 -0.75 -1.56
N PRO A 343 -0.46 0.34 -1.17
CA PRO A 343 0.84 0.70 -1.76
C PRO A 343 1.94 -0.35 -1.57
N PHE A 344 1.77 -1.25 -0.61
CA PHE A 344 2.68 -2.36 -0.34
C PHE A 344 2.49 -3.57 -1.29
N SER A 345 1.41 -3.56 -2.09
CA SER A 345 1.16 -4.50 -3.20
C SER A 345 1.06 -5.99 -2.82
N GLU A 346 0.68 -6.31 -1.58
CA GLU A 346 0.50 -7.71 -1.13
C GLU A 346 -0.47 -8.47 -2.03
N PHE A 347 -1.49 -7.80 -2.54
CA PHE A 347 -2.51 -8.40 -3.40
C PHE A 347 -1.94 -9.09 -4.63
N VAL A 348 -0.74 -8.70 -5.10
CA VAL A 348 -0.06 -9.32 -6.24
C VAL A 348 0.25 -10.81 -6.00
N SER A 349 0.41 -11.23 -4.75
CA SER A 349 0.62 -12.66 -4.44
C SER A 349 -0.62 -13.51 -4.67
N THR A 350 -1.81 -12.91 -4.59
CA THR A 350 -3.11 -13.62 -4.61
C THR A 350 -3.98 -13.31 -5.83
N VAL A 351 -3.79 -12.15 -6.45
CA VAL A 351 -4.66 -11.64 -7.51
C VAL A 351 -3.91 -11.72 -8.85
N PRO A 352 -4.26 -12.66 -9.73
CA PRO A 352 -3.71 -12.73 -11.08
C PRO A 352 -3.94 -11.41 -11.82
N GLU A 353 -3.00 -11.02 -12.68
CA GLU A 353 -3.08 -9.83 -13.55
C GLU A 353 -3.24 -8.49 -12.81
N SER A 354 -3.10 -8.48 -11.48
CA SER A 354 -3.01 -7.24 -10.72
C SER A 354 -1.65 -6.58 -10.94
N CYS A 355 -1.60 -5.26 -10.76
CA CYS A 355 -0.41 -4.48 -11.08
C CYS A 355 0.18 -3.85 -9.82
N ASN A 356 1.47 -4.09 -9.60
CA ASN A 356 2.21 -3.39 -8.55
C ASN A 356 2.10 -1.87 -8.75
N ALA A 357 1.86 -1.14 -7.67
CA ALA A 357 1.67 0.32 -7.71
C ALA A 357 2.81 1.06 -8.45
N LYS A 358 4.07 0.68 -8.21
CA LYS A 358 5.25 1.28 -8.87
C LYS A 358 5.29 0.97 -10.36
N VAL A 359 4.97 -0.28 -10.73
CA VAL A 359 4.93 -0.72 -12.14
C VAL A 359 3.84 0.03 -12.90
N PHE A 360 2.66 0.18 -12.30
CA PHE A 360 1.56 0.91 -12.90
C PHE A 360 1.90 2.39 -13.14
N LEU A 361 2.53 3.05 -12.15
CA LEU A 361 2.99 4.44 -12.29
C LEU A 361 4.06 4.60 -13.35
N ALA A 362 5.05 3.70 -13.38
CA ALA A 362 6.07 3.69 -14.41
C ALA A 362 5.45 3.53 -15.80
N ARG A 363 4.43 2.67 -15.94
CA ARG A 363 3.72 2.49 -17.21
C ARG A 363 2.97 3.75 -17.64
N LEU A 364 2.22 4.39 -16.73
CA LEU A 364 1.55 5.67 -17.03
C LEU A 364 2.54 6.73 -17.51
N SER A 365 3.69 6.84 -16.86
CA SER A 365 4.75 7.77 -17.26
C SER A 365 5.33 7.45 -18.63
N GLN A 366 5.62 6.18 -18.93
CA GLN A 366 6.15 5.74 -20.23
C GLN A 366 5.16 5.99 -21.37
N GLU A 367 3.86 5.85 -21.08
CA GLU A 367 2.74 6.05 -22.01
C GLU A 367 2.32 7.53 -22.16
N GLY A 368 3.08 8.45 -21.58
CA GLY A 368 2.84 9.90 -21.67
C GLY A 368 1.60 10.39 -20.92
N VAL A 369 1.05 9.61 -19.98
CA VAL A 369 -0.13 9.99 -19.21
C VAL A 369 0.31 10.85 -18.02
N GLY A 370 0.43 12.15 -18.24
CA GLY A 370 0.82 13.12 -17.20
C GLY A 370 -0.27 13.38 -16.17
N LEU A 371 0.08 13.25 -14.90
CA LEU A 371 -0.76 13.57 -13.73
C LEU A 371 -0.16 14.78 -12.98
N ASP A 372 -1.00 15.64 -12.40
CA ASP A 372 -0.53 16.77 -11.59
C ASP A 372 -0.26 16.36 -10.13
N ALA A 373 -0.86 15.26 -9.68
CA ALA A 373 -0.63 14.68 -8.36
C ALA A 373 -0.89 13.17 -8.35
N LEU A 374 -0.33 12.52 -7.33
CA LEU A 374 -0.58 11.12 -7.00
C LEU A 374 -1.13 11.05 -5.57
N GLY A 375 -2.29 10.40 -5.41
CA GLY A 375 -2.81 10.03 -4.11
C GLY A 375 -2.41 8.61 -3.73
N LEU A 376 -2.06 8.40 -2.47
CA LEU A 376 -1.78 7.08 -1.91
C LEU A 376 -2.73 6.84 -0.74
N GLN A 377 -3.50 5.75 -0.79
CA GLN A 377 -4.42 5.39 0.27
C GLN A 377 -3.70 4.53 1.32
N PHE A 378 -3.31 5.16 2.43
CA PHE A 378 -2.74 4.49 3.59
C PHE A 378 -3.83 4.15 4.60
N LEU A 379 -4.30 2.90 4.57
CA LEU A 379 -5.22 2.35 5.56
C LEU A 379 -4.47 1.30 6.38
N VAL A 380 -4.62 1.35 7.71
CA VAL A 380 -3.94 0.44 8.63
C VAL A 380 -4.91 -0.13 9.66
N GLY A 381 -4.55 -1.28 10.25
CA GLY A 381 -5.35 -1.96 11.26
C GLY A 381 -6.45 -2.89 10.69
N GLY A 382 -6.34 -3.30 9.42
CA GLY A 382 -7.29 -4.21 8.77
C GLY A 382 -6.61 -5.36 8.03
N PRO A 383 -7.39 -6.29 7.45
CA PRO A 383 -6.86 -7.41 6.66
C PRO A 383 -6.28 -6.95 5.31
N GLY A 384 -5.55 -7.86 4.64
CA GLY A 384 -4.91 -7.62 3.34
C GLY A 384 -3.85 -6.54 3.40
N GLY A 385 -3.83 -5.66 2.39
CA GLY A 385 -2.86 -4.56 2.29
C GLY A 385 -2.92 -3.54 3.46
N ARG A 386 -3.90 -3.66 4.36
CA ARG A 386 -4.13 -2.76 5.50
C ARG A 386 -3.52 -3.23 6.82
N THR A 387 -2.65 -4.23 6.78
CA THR A 387 -2.03 -4.77 8.00
C THR A 387 -1.14 -3.73 8.69
N THR A 388 -1.04 -3.80 10.01
CA THR A 388 -0.21 -2.90 10.81
C THR A 388 1.26 -2.96 10.39
N ARG A 389 1.86 -1.78 10.24
CA ARG A 389 3.25 -1.55 9.87
C ARG A 389 3.80 -0.46 10.76
N ASP A 390 5.11 -0.49 10.93
CA ASP A 390 5.84 0.52 11.68
C ASP A 390 6.11 1.78 10.83
N LEU A 391 6.57 2.86 11.49
CA LEU A 391 6.84 4.13 10.83
C LEU A 391 7.95 4.00 9.80
N MET A 392 8.95 3.15 10.06
CA MET A 392 10.07 2.93 9.14
C MET A 392 9.57 2.41 7.79
N LEU A 393 8.74 1.37 7.78
CA LEU A 393 8.17 0.80 6.55
C LEU A 393 7.24 1.78 5.84
N MET A 394 6.47 2.57 6.59
CA MET A 394 5.64 3.63 6.01
C MET A 394 6.50 4.71 5.34
N SER A 395 7.56 5.16 6.00
CA SER A 395 8.45 6.22 5.50
C SER A 395 9.34 5.77 4.35
N ALA A 396 9.72 4.48 4.27
CA ALA A 396 10.61 3.95 3.24
C ALA A 396 9.89 3.58 1.93
N LYS A 397 8.56 3.42 1.95
CA LYS A 397 7.76 3.10 0.75
C LYS A 397 7.30 4.34 -0.02
N MET A 398 7.34 5.51 0.62
CA MET A 398 7.19 6.83 -0.01
C MET A 398 8.56 7.33 -0.48
#